data_AF-A0A7Z0CMS4-F1
#
_entry.id   AF-A0A7Z0CMS4-F1
#
_cell.length_a   1.000
_cell.length_b   1.000
_cell.length_c   1.000
_cell.angle_alpha   90.00
_cell.angle_beta   90.00
_cell.angle_gamma   90.00
#
_symmetry.space_group_name_H-M   'P 1'
#
loop_
_entity.id
_entity.type
_entity.pdbx_description
1 polymer ?
#
loop_
_entity_poly.entity_id
_entity_poly.type
_entity_poly.pdbx_seq_one_letter_code
_entity_poly.pdbx_strand_id
1 'polypeptide(L)'
;MSMPYPQPAAERAWQELRATLARARANLDRVRAVPTTTPEERRELQRVAASGALGPEMRELARHVEAGRTTWADVFEGTSPYTDLLRPHLDRMVALHGESVRRQIEADPEFDPMAPHDDM
;
A
#
# COMPACT_ATOMS: atom_id res chain seq x y z
N MET A 1 -5.35 12.66 -48.53
CA MET A 1 -6.56 12.20 -47.84
C MET A 1 -6.24 12.08 -46.36
N SER A 2 -6.58 13.10 -45.56
CA SER A 2 -6.44 13.01 -44.10
C SER A 2 -7.61 12.19 -43.55
N MET A 3 -7.32 11.03 -42.98
CA MET A 3 -8.29 10.27 -42.17
C MET A 3 -8.70 11.16 -40.99
N PRO A 4 -9.98 11.55 -40.85
CA PRO A 4 -10.44 12.17 -39.63
C PRO A 4 -10.39 11.08 -38.57
N TYR A 5 -9.48 11.19 -37.60
CA TYR A 5 -9.66 10.44 -36.36
C TYR A 5 -11.07 10.79 -35.86
N PRO A 6 -11.95 9.81 -35.59
CA PRO A 6 -13.28 10.12 -35.10
C PRO A 6 -13.10 10.78 -33.74
N GLN A 7 -13.17 12.12 -33.71
CA GLN A 7 -13.20 12.94 -32.50
C GLN A 7 -14.05 12.32 -31.37
N PRO A 8 -15.24 11.73 -31.64
CA PRO A 8 -16.03 11.08 -30.59
C PRO A 8 -15.43 9.79 -29.99
N ALA A 9 -14.44 9.14 -30.61
CA ALA A 9 -13.76 7.98 -30.03
C ALA A 9 -12.64 8.41 -29.08
N ALA A 10 -11.85 9.42 -29.46
CA ALA A 10 -10.82 9.98 -28.60
C ALA A 10 -11.42 10.64 -27.34
N GLU A 11 -12.56 11.31 -27.49
CA GLU A 11 -13.27 11.94 -26.38
C GLU A 11 -13.86 10.91 -25.42
N ARG A 12 -14.43 9.81 -25.94
CA ARG A 12 -14.89 8.68 -25.12
C ARG A 12 -13.74 8.01 -24.35
N ALA A 13 -12.62 7.73 -25.01
CA ALA A 13 -11.45 7.17 -24.36
C ALA A 13 -10.91 8.09 -23.24
N TRP A 14 -10.95 9.40 -23.45
CA TRP A 14 -10.57 10.36 -22.41
C TRP A 14 -11.52 10.37 -21.21
N GLN A 15 -12.84 10.30 -21.45
CA GLN A 15 -13.83 10.22 -20.39
C GLN A 15 -13.69 8.91 -19.59
N GLU A 16 -13.47 7.79 -20.27
CA GLU A 16 -13.22 6.49 -19.64
C GLU A 16 -11.95 6.50 -18.77
N LEU A 17 -10.86 7.09 -19.27
CA LEU A 17 -9.63 7.23 -18.49
C LEU A 17 -9.84 8.09 -17.24
N ARG A 18 -10.55 9.22 -17.37
CA ARG A 18 -10.86 10.09 -16.21
C ARG A 18 -11.74 9.38 -15.19
N ALA A 19 -12.76 8.65 -15.64
CA ALA A 19 -13.61 7.86 -14.76
C ALA A 19 -12.82 6.76 -14.03
N THR A 20 -11.92 6.07 -14.74
CA THR A 20 -11.04 5.06 -14.15
C THR A 20 -10.06 5.66 -13.15
N LEU A 21 -9.46 6.81 -13.45
CA LEU A 21 -8.60 7.52 -12.50
C LEU A 21 -9.36 7.97 -11.25
N ALA A 22 -10.59 8.47 -11.41
CA ALA A 22 -11.43 8.87 -10.27
C ALA A 22 -11.79 7.66 -9.39
N ARG A 23 -12.18 6.53 -9.98
CA ARG A 23 -12.44 5.28 -9.25
C ARG A 23 -11.20 4.76 -8.54
N ALA A 24 -10.05 4.73 -9.23
CA ALA A 24 -8.78 4.30 -8.64
C ALA A 24 -8.40 5.19 -7.45
N ARG A 25 -8.63 6.50 -7.56
CA ARG A 25 -8.39 7.45 -6.46
C ARG A 25 -9.33 7.19 -5.28
N ALA A 26 -10.64 7.04 -5.54
CA ALA A 26 -11.62 6.76 -4.49
C ALA A 26 -11.33 5.42 -3.78
N ASN A 27 -10.91 4.40 -4.54
CA ASN A 27 -10.51 3.11 -3.97
C ASN A 27 -9.26 3.24 -3.09
N LEU A 28 -8.27 4.01 -3.54
CA LEU A 28 -7.07 4.30 -2.76
C LEU A 28 -7.42 5.06 -1.46
N ASP A 29 -8.28 6.07 -1.55
CA ASP A 29 -8.71 6.88 -0.40
C ASP A 29 -9.53 6.03 0.60
N ARG A 30 -10.37 5.12 0.12
CA ARG A 30 -11.12 4.16 0.95
C ARG A 30 -10.19 3.17 1.65
N VAL A 31 -9.20 2.63 0.95
CA VAL A 31 -8.20 1.73 1.56
C VAL A 31 -7.37 2.48 2.62
N ARG A 32 -7.06 3.76 2.39
CA ARG A 32 -6.38 4.62 3.37
C ARG A 32 -7.23 4.95 4.59
N ALA A 33 -8.55 5.07 4.43
CA ALA A 33 -9.45 5.43 5.52
C ALA A 33 -9.58 4.35 6.61
N VAL A 34 -9.17 3.10 6.32
CA VAL A 34 -9.12 2.03 7.30
C VAL A 34 -7.70 1.97 7.88
N PRO A 35 -7.50 2.27 9.18
CA PRO A 35 -6.19 2.13 9.79
C PRO A 35 -5.71 0.69 9.64
N THR A 36 -4.58 0.50 8.97
CA THR A 36 -3.94 -0.82 8.80
C THR A 36 -3.46 -1.43 10.11
N THR A 37 -3.46 -0.65 11.20
CA THR A 37 -3.03 -1.07 12.53
C THR A 37 -3.91 -0.47 13.62
N THR A 38 -4.14 -1.24 14.67
CA THR A 38 -4.74 -0.80 15.94
C THR A 38 -3.74 -0.02 16.80
N PRO A 39 -4.19 0.75 17.80
CA PRO A 39 -3.29 1.41 18.75
C PRO A 39 -2.38 0.43 19.50
N GLU A 40 -2.88 -0.76 19.85
CA GLU A 40 -2.14 -1.84 20.49
C GLU A 40 -1.02 -2.35 19.58
N GLU A 41 -1.34 -2.67 18.33
CA GLU A 41 -0.35 -3.12 17.35
C GLU A 41 0.73 -2.06 17.08
N ARG A 42 0.36 -0.78 17.05
CA ARG A 42 1.35 0.32 16.90
C ARG A 42 2.28 0.41 18.11
N ARG A 43 1.77 0.21 19.32
CA ARG A 43 2.60 0.20 20.54
C ARG A 43 3.56 -0.97 20.53
N GLU A 44 3.07 -2.15 20.14
CA GLU A 44 3.91 -3.34 20.03
C GLU A 44 4.97 -3.18 18.93
N LEU A 45 4.59 -2.68 17.76
CA LEU A 45 5.52 -2.35 16.67
C LEU A 45 6.61 -1.38 17.16
N GLN A 46 6.23 -0.31 17.86
CA GLN A 46 7.19 0.64 18.44
C GLN A 46 8.17 -0.07 19.36
N ARG A 47 7.68 -0.92 20.27
CA ARG A 47 8.51 -1.66 21.22
C ARG A 47 9.50 -2.59 20.51
N VAL A 48 9.04 -3.38 19.55
CA VAL A 48 9.87 -4.35 18.83
C VAL A 48 10.86 -3.63 17.90
N ALA A 49 10.43 -2.59 17.19
CA ALA A 49 11.31 -1.77 16.36
C ALA A 49 12.40 -1.06 17.18
N ALA A 50 12.04 -0.47 18.32
CA ALA A 50 12.98 0.20 19.23
C ALA A 50 14.03 -0.77 19.81
N SER A 51 13.64 -2.03 20.06
CA SER A 51 14.59 -3.08 20.49
C SER A 51 15.66 -3.43 19.44
N GLY A 52 15.43 -3.05 18.17
CA GLY A 52 16.29 -3.41 17.05
C GLY A 52 16.05 -4.80 16.48
N ALA A 53 15.11 -5.58 17.02
CA ALA A 53 14.77 -6.91 16.53
C ALA A 53 14.34 -6.94 15.06
N LEU A 54 13.74 -5.85 14.55
CA LEU A 54 13.31 -5.73 13.15
C LEU A 54 14.40 -5.25 12.19
N GLY A 55 15.59 -4.91 12.71
CA GLY A 55 16.71 -4.37 11.95
C GLY A 55 17.04 -2.91 12.28
N PRO A 56 18.20 -2.42 11.80
CA PRO A 56 18.68 -1.08 12.12
C PRO A 56 17.80 0.04 11.55
N GLU A 57 17.22 -0.15 10.36
CA GLU A 57 16.37 0.84 9.69
C GLU A 57 15.03 0.99 10.43
N MET A 58 14.44 -0.11 10.89
CA MET A 58 13.23 -0.08 11.72
C MET A 58 13.48 0.56 13.08
N ARG A 59 14.65 0.33 13.69
CA ARG A 59 15.06 1.02 14.92
C ARG A 59 15.22 2.52 14.69
N GLU A 60 15.68 2.92 13.51
CA GLU A 60 15.73 4.32 13.11
C GLU A 60 14.35 4.93 12.95
N LEU A 61 13.43 4.26 12.25
CA LEU A 61 12.02 4.66 12.19
C LEU A 61 11.40 4.84 13.58
N ALA A 62 11.62 3.89 14.49
CA ALA A 62 11.13 3.99 15.87
C ALA A 62 11.64 5.25 16.59
N ARG A 63 12.90 5.65 16.36
CA ARG A 63 13.47 6.90 16.89
C ARG A 63 12.81 8.14 16.26
N HIS A 64 12.49 8.12 14.96
CA HIS A 64 11.77 9.23 14.32
C HIS A 64 10.34 9.38 14.84
N VAL A 65 9.65 8.25 15.10
CA VAL A 65 8.32 8.23 15.71
C VAL A 65 8.37 8.75 17.14
N GLU A 66 9.31 8.27 17.95
CA GLU A 66 9.46 8.72 19.35
C GLU A 66 9.84 10.21 19.46
N ALA A 67 10.63 10.72 18.51
CA ALA A 67 10.96 12.13 18.42
C ALA A 67 9.80 13.01 17.87
N GLY A 68 8.65 12.42 17.54
CA GLY A 68 7.49 13.14 16.97
C GLY A 68 7.72 13.67 15.56
N ARG A 69 8.75 13.19 14.85
CA ARG A 69 9.07 13.62 13.48
C ARG A 69 8.22 12.94 12.42
N THR A 70 7.54 11.85 12.78
CA THR A 70 6.59 11.11 11.94
C THR A 70 5.70 10.25 12.83
N THR A 71 4.67 9.63 12.27
CA THR A 71 3.87 8.60 12.94
C THR A 71 3.96 7.27 12.17
N TRP A 72 3.65 6.15 12.83
CA TRP A 72 3.53 4.86 12.14
C TRP A 72 2.47 4.89 11.03
N ALA A 73 1.40 5.67 11.20
CA ALA A 73 0.40 5.85 10.15
C ALA A 73 1.01 6.53 8.92
N ASP A 74 1.73 7.64 9.09
CA ASP A 74 2.36 8.35 7.97
C ASP A 74 3.38 7.47 7.22
N VAL A 75 4.10 6.62 7.94
CA VAL A 75 5.08 5.68 7.37
C VAL A 75 4.37 4.62 6.51
N PHE A 76 3.27 4.04 7.00
CA PHE A 76 2.52 3.03 6.25
C PHE A 76 1.68 3.61 5.10
N GLU A 77 1.23 4.85 5.22
CA GLU A 77 0.50 5.56 4.17
C GLU A 77 1.42 6.15 3.09
N GLY A 78 2.74 6.12 3.33
CA GLY A 78 3.77 6.65 2.44
C GLY A 78 3.83 8.18 2.40
N THR A 79 3.28 8.86 3.41
CA THR A 79 3.33 10.32 3.55
C THR A 79 4.54 10.78 4.37
N SER A 80 5.20 9.87 5.10
CA SER A 80 6.40 10.15 5.87
C SER A 80 7.63 10.41 4.97
N PRO A 81 8.49 11.40 5.30
CA PRO A 81 9.77 11.56 4.63
C PRO A 81 10.77 10.42 4.95
N TYR A 82 10.42 9.54 5.90
CA TYR A 82 11.25 8.41 6.32
C TYR A 82 10.77 7.06 5.78
N THR A 83 9.79 7.06 4.86
CA THR A 83 9.18 5.84 4.31
C THR A 83 10.23 4.87 3.71
N ASP A 84 11.31 5.38 3.12
CA ASP A 84 12.37 4.54 2.53
C ASP A 84 13.07 3.62 3.55
N LEU A 85 13.06 3.97 4.84
CA LEU A 85 13.60 3.12 5.90
C LEU A 85 12.79 1.83 6.12
N LEU A 86 11.54 1.80 5.66
CA LEU A 86 10.69 0.61 5.76
C LEU A 86 11.09 -0.45 4.71
N ARG A 87 11.63 -0.02 3.58
CA ARG A 87 11.86 -0.86 2.40
C ARG A 87 12.77 -2.07 2.68
N PRO A 88 13.92 -1.94 3.36
CA PRO A 88 14.79 -3.09 3.64
C PRO A 88 14.12 -4.15 4.52
N HIS A 89 13.24 -3.74 5.43
CA HIS A 89 12.47 -4.67 6.26
C HIS A 89 11.43 -5.43 5.42
N LEU A 90 10.72 -4.73 4.53
CA LEU A 90 9.75 -5.36 3.62
C LEU A 90 10.43 -6.34 2.66
N ASP A 91 11.56 -5.95 2.07
CA ASP A 91 12.33 -6.82 1.18
C ASP A 91 12.78 -8.10 1.91
N ARG A 92 13.19 -7.98 3.18
CA ARG A 92 13.54 -9.14 4.02
C ARG A 92 12.33 -10.02 4.31
N MET A 93 11.18 -9.44 4.63
CA MET A 93 9.93 -10.18 4.86
C MET A 93 9.48 -10.93 3.60
N VAL A 94 9.57 -10.30 2.43
CA VAL A 94 9.25 -10.92 1.13
C VAL A 94 10.25 -12.04 0.82
N ALA A 95 11.53 -11.85 1.07
CA ALA A 95 12.52 -12.90 0.87
C ALA A 95 12.31 -14.11 1.78
N LEU A 96 11.90 -13.88 3.04
CA LEU A 96 11.68 -14.95 4.03
C LEU A 96 10.36 -15.68 3.85
N HIS A 97 9.30 -14.96 3.48
CA HIS A 97 7.93 -15.47 3.54
C HIS A 97 7.17 -15.37 2.22
N GLY A 98 7.72 -14.72 1.20
CA GLY A 98 7.01 -14.44 -0.05
C GLY A 98 6.51 -15.69 -0.77
N GLU A 99 7.29 -16.77 -0.81
CA GLU A 99 6.81 -18.04 -1.37
C GLU A 99 5.68 -18.66 -0.55
N SER A 100 5.75 -18.59 0.78
CA SER A 100 4.72 -19.13 1.66
C SER A 100 3.40 -18.36 1.49
N VAL A 101 3.49 -17.03 1.46
CA VAL A 101 2.36 -16.13 1.25
C VAL A 101 1.74 -16.38 -0.13
N ARG A 102 2.57 -16.47 -1.18
CA ARG A 102 2.10 -16.79 -2.53
C ARG A 102 1.34 -18.12 -2.59
N ARG A 103 1.89 -19.18 -1.97
CA ARG A 103 1.21 -20.49 -1.95
C ARG A 103 -0.10 -20.47 -1.18
N GLN A 104 -0.18 -19.70 -0.08
CA GLN A 104 -1.42 -19.56 0.67
C GLN A 104 -2.48 -18.82 -0.15
N ILE A 105 -2.11 -17.76 -0.85
CA ILE A 105 -3.00 -17.03 -1.76
C ILE A 105 -3.46 -17.93 -2.92
N GLU A 106 -2.57 -18.70 -3.54
CA GLU A 106 -2.91 -19.62 -4.64
C GLU A 106 -3.76 -20.81 -4.19
N ALA A 107 -3.62 -21.24 -2.94
CA ALA A 107 -4.37 -22.35 -2.36
C ALA A 107 -5.71 -21.91 -1.76
N ASP A 108 -5.97 -20.59 -1.66
CA ASP A 108 -7.22 -20.05 -1.16
C ASP A 108 -8.30 -20.17 -2.24
N PRO A 109 -9.32 -21.04 -2.05
CA PRO A 109 -10.39 -21.22 -3.03
C PRO A 109 -11.33 -20.01 -3.14
N GLU A 110 -11.29 -19.07 -2.17
CA GLU A 110 -12.04 -17.81 -2.23
C GLU A 110 -11.25 -16.71 -2.94
N PHE A 111 -9.94 -16.88 -3.14
CA PHE A 111 -9.11 -15.92 -3.86
C PHE A 111 -9.29 -16.08 -5.37
N ASP A 112 -10.15 -15.27 -5.96
CA ASP A 112 -10.28 -15.13 -7.41
C ASP A 112 -9.56 -13.85 -7.89
N PRO A 113 -8.38 -13.96 -8.52
CA PRO A 113 -7.64 -12.80 -9.04
C PRO A 113 -8.35 -12.10 -10.21
N MET A 114 -9.43 -12.69 -10.74
CA MET A 114 -10.24 -12.18 -11.85
C MET A 114 -11.69 -11.89 -11.44
N ALA A 115 -12.04 -12.02 -10.15
CA ALA A 115 -13.38 -11.70 -9.71
C ALA A 115 -13.68 -10.21 -10.00
N PRO A 116 -14.83 -9.91 -10.61
CA PRO A 116 -15.25 -8.52 -10.73
C PRO A 116 -15.32 -7.94 -9.32
N HIS A 117 -14.60 -6.84 -9.08
CA HIS A 117 -14.85 -6.04 -7.89
C HIS A 117 -16.28 -5.52 -8.00
N ASP A 118 -17.18 -6.08 -7.20
CA ASP A 118 -18.54 -5.54 -7.04
C ASP A 118 -18.41 -4.12 -6.48
N ASP A 119 -18.43 -3.15 -7.38
CA ASP A 119 -18.64 -1.74 -7.09
C ASP A 119 -20.11 -1.59 -6.61
N MET A 120 -20.33 -1.72 -5.31
CA MET A 120 -21.56 -1.31 -4.61
C MET A 120 -21.40 0.10 -4.03
#